data_AF-A0A5C9DA33-F1
#
_entry.id   AF-A0A5C9DA33-F1
#
_cell.length_a   1.000
_cell.length_b   1.000
_cell.length_c   1.000
_cell.angle_alpha   90.00
_cell.angle_beta   90.00
_cell.angle_gamma   90.00
#
_symmetry.space_group_name_H-M   'P 1'
#
loop_
_entity.id
_entity.type
_entity.pdbx_description
1 polymer ?
#
loop_
_entity_poly.entity_id
_entity_poly.type
_entity_poly.pdbx_seq_one_letter_code
_entity_poly.pdbx_strand_id
1 'polypeptide(L)'
;MLLARYVGAPLYFVLFSMFKRYDQEPILTFSDKAWLHAFREGRALLYDEDVAGGRTLGLFSEKLRPLFSEVRTACSIRHAGAAIRPDFIAKTWWD
;
A
#
# COMPACT_ATOMS: atom_id res chain seq x y z
N MET A 1 -7.91 4.85 8.18
CA MET A 1 -8.52 6.20 8.30
C MET A 1 -7.77 7.12 9.26
N LEU A 2 -7.36 6.65 10.45
CA LEU A 2 -6.73 7.49 11.47
C LEU A 2 -5.40 8.15 11.02
N LEU A 3 -4.49 7.38 10.40
CA LEU A 3 -3.22 7.88 9.90
C LEU A 3 -3.40 9.05 8.92
N ALA A 4 -4.27 8.88 7.92
CA ALA A 4 -4.55 9.91 6.91
C ALA A 4 -5.05 11.23 7.56
N ARG A 5 -5.86 11.14 8.62
CA ARG A 5 -6.29 12.32 9.39
C ARG A 5 -5.12 12.98 10.13
N TYR A 6 -4.25 12.19 10.78
CA TYR A 6 -3.08 12.73 11.49
C TYR A 6 -2.10 13.45 10.57
N VAL A 7 -1.91 12.96 9.34
CA VAL A 7 -0.97 13.57 8.39
C VAL A 7 -1.64 14.55 7.42
N GLY A 8 -2.95 14.78 7.55
CA GLY A 8 -3.71 15.68 6.67
C GLY A 8 -3.70 15.27 5.20
N ALA A 9 -3.68 13.96 4.90
CA ALA A 9 -3.60 13.45 3.54
C ALA A 9 -4.96 12.93 3.04
N PRO A 10 -5.24 13.07 1.73
CA PRO A 10 -6.38 12.38 1.11
C PRO A 10 -6.19 10.86 1.23
N LEU A 11 -7.27 10.15 1.51
CA LEU A 11 -7.28 8.69 1.65
C LEU A 11 -8.03 8.06 0.47
N TYR A 12 -7.43 7.04 -0.11
CA TYR A 12 -8.03 6.27 -1.18
C TYR A 12 -7.80 4.78 -0.95
N PHE A 13 -8.83 3.97 -1.20
CA PHE A 13 -8.77 2.52 -1.06
C PHE A 13 -8.68 1.89 -2.45
N VAL A 14 -7.66 1.08 -2.66
CA VAL A 14 -7.54 0.23 -3.85
C VAL A 14 -7.83 -1.20 -3.43
N LEU A 15 -8.62 -1.90 -4.23
CA LEU A 15 -8.94 -3.31 -3.97
C LEU A 15 -7.79 -4.17 -4.49
N PHE A 16 -7.20 -5.02 -3.64
CA PHE A 16 -6.16 -5.95 -4.11
C PHE A 16 -6.72 -7.30 -4.59
N SER A 17 -7.84 -7.74 -4.02
CA SER A 17 -8.22 -9.14 -4.13
C SER A 17 -9.72 -9.34 -4.05
N MET A 18 -10.21 -10.24 -4.90
CA MET A 18 -11.48 -10.95 -4.70
C MET A 18 -11.24 -12.39 -4.19
N PHE A 19 -10.06 -12.99 -4.48
CA PHE A 19 -9.67 -14.35 -4.09
C PHE A 19 -8.15 -14.45 -3.79
N LYS A 20 -7.76 -14.18 -2.53
CA LYS A 20 -6.39 -13.90 -2.01
C LYS A 20 -5.20 -14.75 -2.50
N ARG A 21 -5.38 -15.89 -3.17
CA ARG A 21 -4.28 -16.83 -3.48
C ARG A 21 -3.67 -16.68 -4.87
N TYR A 22 -4.38 -16.11 -5.84
CA TYR A 22 -3.90 -16.03 -7.23
C TYR A 22 -3.77 -14.61 -7.78
N ASP A 23 -4.19 -13.60 -7.03
CA ASP A 23 -4.10 -12.21 -7.46
C ASP A 23 -2.64 -11.79 -7.67
N GLN A 24 -2.37 -11.16 -8.81
CA GLN A 24 -1.05 -10.70 -9.25
C GLN A 24 -0.96 -9.17 -9.29
N GLU A 25 -2.09 -8.48 -9.28
CA GLU A 25 -2.16 -7.02 -9.38
C GLU A 25 -3.39 -6.48 -8.65
N PRO A 26 -3.34 -5.22 -8.16
CA PRO A 26 -4.53 -4.55 -7.67
C PRO A 26 -5.56 -4.35 -8.78
N ILE A 27 -6.83 -4.42 -8.42
CA ILE A 27 -7.95 -4.09 -9.30
C ILE A 27 -8.06 -2.56 -9.36
N LEU A 28 -7.75 -1.99 -10.52
CA LEU A 28 -7.85 -0.55 -10.79
C LEU A 28 -8.85 -0.28 -11.91
N THR A 29 -9.97 0.35 -11.58
CA THR A 29 -10.92 0.87 -12.55
C THR A 29 -10.37 2.12 -13.25
N PHE A 30 -11.06 2.57 -14.31
CA PHE A 30 -10.72 3.83 -14.96
C PHE A 30 -10.85 5.02 -14.00
N SER A 31 -11.89 5.04 -13.17
CA SER A 31 -12.12 6.09 -12.18
C SER A 31 -11.02 6.13 -11.12
N ASP A 32 -10.51 4.96 -10.71
CA ASP A 32 -9.41 4.87 -9.74
C ASP A 32 -8.15 5.50 -10.33
N LYS A 33 -7.81 5.15 -11.57
CA LYS A 33 -6.66 5.72 -12.28
C LYS A 33 -6.78 7.23 -12.43
N ALA A 34 -7.97 7.74 -12.78
CA ALA A 34 -8.21 9.17 -12.91
C ALA A 34 -8.03 9.90 -11.56
N TRP A 35 -8.54 9.33 -10.47
CA TRP A 35 -8.37 9.89 -9.13
C TRP A 35 -6.89 9.90 -8.71
N LEU A 36 -6.18 8.77 -8.85
CA LEU A 36 -4.77 8.64 -8.48
C LEU A 36 -3.88 9.59 -9.31
N HIS A 37 -4.18 9.74 -10.60
CA HIS A 37 -3.43 10.63 -11.50
C HIS A 37 -3.51 12.11 -11.10
N ALA A 38 -4.55 12.54 -10.37
CA ALA A 38 -4.64 13.89 -9.80
C ALA A 38 -3.54 14.17 -8.77
N PHE A 39 -2.92 13.11 -8.19
CA PHE A 39 -1.87 13.19 -7.18
C PHE A 39 -0.49 12.77 -7.69
N ARG A 40 -0.33 12.52 -9.00
CA ARG A 40 0.89 11.93 -9.60
C ARG A 40 2.20 12.68 -9.30
N GLU A 41 2.15 14.00 -9.16
CA GLU A 41 3.36 14.80 -8.87
C GLU A 41 3.73 14.78 -7.38
N GLY A 42 2.83 14.27 -6.53
CA GLY A 42 2.98 14.23 -5.09
C GLY A 42 3.63 12.96 -4.56
N ARG A 43 3.80 12.95 -3.23
CA ARG A 43 4.31 11.79 -2.49
C ARG A 43 3.14 10.90 -2.07
N ALA A 44 3.19 9.63 -2.43
CA ALA A 44 2.20 8.65 -2.01
C ALA A 44 2.75 7.73 -0.91
N LEU A 45 1.89 7.43 0.07
CA LEU A 45 2.14 6.41 1.08
C LEU A 45 1.22 5.23 0.82
N LEU A 46 1.79 4.09 0.42
CA LEU A 46 1.07 2.83 0.29
C LEU A 46 1.05 2.16 1.66
N TYR A 47 -0.12 1.75 2.09
CA TYR A 47 -0.32 1.26 3.45
C TYR A 47 -1.09 -0.05 3.44
N ASP A 48 -0.57 -1.03 4.18
CA ASP A 48 -1.26 -2.26 4.55
C ASP A 48 -1.19 -2.39 6.07
N GLU A 49 -2.27 -2.83 6.72
CA GLU A 49 -2.32 -2.87 8.17
C GLU A 49 -1.39 -3.93 8.75
N ASP A 50 -1.43 -5.12 8.17
CA ASP A 50 -0.74 -6.31 8.64
C ASP A 50 0.03 -6.99 7.50
N VAL A 51 1.36 -6.92 7.60
CA VAL A 51 2.28 -7.47 6.60
C VAL A 51 2.83 -8.79 7.11
N ALA A 52 2.10 -9.88 6.80
CA ALA A 52 2.51 -11.25 7.12
C ALA A 52 3.58 -11.79 6.16
N GLY A 53 3.20 -12.09 4.92
CA GLY A 53 4.13 -12.60 3.89
C GLY A 53 4.75 -11.52 3.01
N GLY A 54 4.23 -10.29 3.04
CA GLY A 54 4.71 -9.18 2.21
C GLY A 54 4.15 -9.11 0.79
N ARG A 55 3.46 -10.16 0.31
CA ARG A 55 2.99 -10.25 -1.08
C ARG A 55 2.07 -9.10 -1.49
N THR A 56 1.03 -8.80 -0.71
CA THR A 56 0.04 -7.75 -1.02
C THR A 56 0.70 -6.40 -1.19
N LEU A 57 1.35 -5.89 -0.13
CA LEU A 57 2.00 -4.60 -0.14
C LEU A 57 3.16 -4.53 -1.16
N GLY A 58 3.86 -5.64 -1.38
CA GLY A 58 4.90 -5.75 -2.41
C GLY A 58 4.35 -5.54 -3.83
N LEU A 59 3.30 -6.27 -4.19
CA LEU A 59 2.64 -6.13 -5.49
C LEU A 59 1.94 -4.78 -5.63
N PHE A 60 1.32 -4.26 -4.56
CA PHE A 60 0.80 -2.90 -4.51
C PHE A 60 1.87 -1.88 -4.85
N SER A 61 3.03 -1.98 -4.18
CA SER A 61 4.16 -1.09 -4.41
C SER A 61 4.69 -1.19 -5.82
N GLU A 62 4.87 -2.40 -6.35
CA GLU A 62 5.35 -2.59 -7.71
C GLU A 62 4.42 -1.93 -8.73
N LYS A 63 3.09 -2.14 -8.60
CA LYS A 63 2.11 -1.71 -9.61
C LYS A 63 1.71 -0.24 -9.49
N LEU A 64 1.69 0.32 -8.27
CA LEU A 64 1.28 1.71 -8.05
C LEU A 64 2.44 2.70 -8.07
N ARG A 65 3.68 2.26 -7.80
CA ARG A 65 4.85 3.16 -7.78
C ARG A 65 5.03 3.96 -9.08
N PRO A 66 4.82 3.41 -10.29
CA PRO A 66 4.92 4.19 -11.53
C PRO A 66 3.90 5.32 -11.67
N LEU A 67 2.85 5.37 -10.84
CA LEU A 67 1.79 6.39 -10.92
C LEU A 67 2.12 7.68 -10.17
N PHE A 68 3.20 7.70 -9.38
CA PHE A 68 3.56 8.83 -8.51
C PHE A 68 5.04 9.16 -8.61
N SER A 69 5.40 10.41 -8.31
CA SER A 69 6.79 10.90 -8.30
C SER A 69 7.63 10.26 -7.18
N GLU A 70 7.04 10.09 -5.99
CA GLU A 70 7.65 9.39 -4.87
C GLU A 70 6.64 8.44 -4.21
N VAL A 71 7.08 7.22 -3.92
CA VAL A 71 6.28 6.23 -3.19
C VAL A 71 7.06 5.62 -2.04
N ARG A 72 6.44 5.69 -0.86
CA ARG A 72 6.84 5.00 0.36
C ARG A 72 5.79 3.97 0.76
N THR A 73 6.21 2.99 1.54
CA THR A 73 5.39 1.91 2.08
C THR A 73 5.34 1.97 3.59
N ALA A 74 4.18 1.66 4.18
CA ALA A 74 4.02 1.62 5.63
C ALA A 74 3.11 0.48 6.08
N CYS A 75 3.32 0.03 7.31
CA CYS A 75 2.38 -0.86 7.99
C CYS A 75 2.31 -0.62 9.50
N SER A 76 1.21 -1.05 10.11
CA SER A 76 1.10 -1.09 11.57
C SER A 76 1.83 -2.29 12.15
N ILE A 77 1.65 -3.46 11.55
CA ILE A 77 2.27 -4.72 11.98
C ILE A 77 3.08 -5.28 10.81
N ARG A 78 4.32 -5.68 11.09
CA ARG A 78 5.13 -6.51 10.19
C ARG A 78 5.49 -7.80 10.92
N HIS A 79 5.16 -8.94 10.35
CA HIS A 79 5.65 -10.23 10.84
C HIS A 79 7.15 -10.37 10.56
N ALA A 80 7.91 -10.95 11.50
CA ALA A 80 9.37 -11.08 11.40
C ALA A 80 9.80 -11.77 10.10
N GLY A 81 9.07 -12.82 9.70
CA GLY A 81 9.29 -13.60 8.48
C GLY A 81 8.81 -12.96 7.17
N ALA A 82 8.26 -11.73 7.20
CA ALA A 82 7.81 -11.06 5.98
C ALA A 82 8.99 -10.83 5.02
N ALA A 83 8.80 -11.21 3.75
CA ALA A 83 9.83 -11.11 2.70
C ALA A 83 10.21 -9.66 2.33
N ILE A 84 9.37 -8.69 2.71
CA ILE A 84 9.61 -7.27 2.49
C ILE A 84 9.79 -6.53 3.81
N ARG A 85 10.43 -5.37 3.74
CA ARG A 85 10.53 -4.41 4.83
C ARG A 85 9.93 -3.07 4.37
N PRO A 86 8.71 -2.71 4.80
CA PRO A 86 8.14 -1.41 4.50
C PRO A 86 9.03 -0.28 5.03
N ASP A 87 8.97 0.90 4.40
CA ASP A 87 9.75 2.08 4.81
C ASP A 87 9.44 2.50 6.26
N PHE A 88 8.17 2.36 6.66
CA PHE A 88 7.71 2.67 8.02
C PHE A 88 6.97 1.47 8.65
N ILE A 89 7.36 1.10 9.86
CA ILE A 89 6.79 -0.04 10.58
C ILE A 89 6.49 0.43 12.01
N ALA A 90 5.24 0.33 12.45
CA ALA A 90 4.90 0.69 13.84
C ALA A 90 5.32 -0.40 14.83
N LYS A 91 5.05 -1.68 14.53
CA LYS A 91 5.41 -2.83 15.37
C LYS A 91 5.90 -4.00 14.53
N THR A 92 6.97 -4.67 14.98
CA THR A 92 7.37 -5.98 14.45
C THR A 92 6.83 -7.08 15.36
N TRP A 93 6.14 -8.06 14.77
CA TRP A 93 5.58 -9.23 15.44
C TRP A 93 6.53 -10.42 15.23
N TRP A 94 6.99 -11.03 16.33
CA TRP A 94 8.01 -12.09 16.32
C TRP A 94 7.48 -13.51 16.55
N ASP A 95 6.23 -13.65 17.00
CA ASP A 95 5.57 -14.94 17.26
C ASP A 95 4.97 -15.58 16.00
#